data_AF-A0A0B1ST48-F1
#
_entry.id   AF-A0A0B1ST48-F1
#
_cell.length_a   1.000
_cell.length_b   1.000
_cell.length_c   1.000
_cell.angle_alpha   90.00
_cell.angle_beta   90.00
_cell.angle_gamma   90.00
#
_symmetry.space_group_name_H-M   'P 1'
#
loop_
_entity.id
_entity.type
_entity.pdbx_description
1 polymer ?
#
loop_
_entity_poly.entity_id
_entity_poly.type
_entity_poly.pdbx_seq_one_letter_code
_entity_poly.pdbx_strand_id
1 'polypeptide(L)'
;MAARSLTTTSRRNLPSILCFVFEEVIFMFLNQDFAGKYDKNFIGIIEPSLRQLAQKYNCDKQICRKCYARLPPRASNCRKKKCGHSNDLRIKKKLK
;
A
#
# COMPACT_ATOMS: atom_id res chain seq x y z
N MET A 1 34.37 26.60 16.72
CA MET A 1 34.20 25.38 15.88
C MET A 1 33.86 24.22 16.80
N ALA A 2 32.58 24.01 17.11
CA ALA A 2 32.13 22.89 17.95
C ALA A 2 31.12 22.07 17.15
N ALA A 3 31.48 20.81 16.89
CA ALA A 3 30.70 19.85 16.12
C ALA A 3 29.41 19.50 16.86
N ARG A 4 28.28 19.58 16.14
CA ARG A 4 26.94 19.25 16.66
C ARG A 4 26.71 17.74 16.59
N SER A 5 26.52 17.15 17.76
CA SER A 5 26.08 15.78 17.97
C SER A 5 24.64 15.59 17.47
N LEU A 6 24.41 14.63 16.57
CA LEU A 6 23.07 14.25 16.11
C LEU A 6 22.47 13.23 17.08
N THR A 7 21.56 13.67 17.95
CA THR A 7 20.70 12.78 18.73
C THR A 7 19.28 12.76 18.14
N THR A 8 18.83 11.55 17.87
CA THR A 8 17.41 11.15 17.69
C THR A 8 16.59 11.60 18.91
N THR A 9 15.32 12.03 18.87
CA THR A 9 14.11 11.32 18.43
C THR A 9 12.88 12.20 18.74
N SER A 10 11.77 12.00 18.00
CA SER A 10 10.37 12.07 18.48
C SER A 10 9.56 13.39 18.47
N ARG A 11 8.59 13.41 17.54
CA ARG A 11 7.15 13.80 17.64
C ARG A 11 6.75 15.07 18.42
N ARG A 12 6.06 15.97 17.71
CA ARG A 12 4.66 16.47 17.91
C ARG A 12 4.43 17.59 16.88
N ASN A 13 3.73 17.33 15.77
CA ASN A 13 2.33 17.75 15.54
C ASN A 13 2.05 19.24 15.81
N LEU A 14 1.93 20.07 14.76
CA LEU A 14 0.68 20.69 14.26
C LEU A 14 0.99 21.64 13.05
N PRO A 15 0.00 22.13 12.27
CA PRO A 15 0.03 22.11 10.81
C PRO A 15 0.00 23.52 10.18
N SER A 16 0.83 23.78 9.17
CA SER A 16 0.69 24.98 8.35
C SER A 16 -0.28 24.69 7.20
N ILE A 17 -1.37 25.46 7.20
CA ILE A 17 -2.58 25.53 6.34
C ILE A 17 -2.30 25.77 4.82
N LEU A 18 -1.14 25.33 4.31
CA LEU A 18 -0.63 25.69 2.97
C LEU A 18 -0.40 24.50 2.02
N CYS A 19 -1.11 23.39 2.21
CA CYS A 19 -1.08 22.23 1.28
C CYS A 19 -2.41 21.97 0.56
N PHE A 20 -3.38 22.89 0.68
CA PHE A 20 -4.81 22.60 0.48
C PHE A 20 -5.41 22.89 -0.91
N VAL A 21 -4.63 23.14 -1.97
CA VAL A 21 -5.21 23.40 -3.31
C VAL A 21 -4.57 22.62 -4.47
N PHE A 22 -3.97 21.47 -4.19
CA PHE A 22 -3.57 20.53 -5.25
C PHE A 22 -3.96 19.07 -4.97
N GLU A 23 -4.87 18.85 -4.01
CA GLU A 23 -5.25 17.52 -3.51
C GLU A 23 -6.70 17.08 -3.82
N GLU A 24 -7.51 17.84 -4.54
CA GLU A 24 -8.91 17.41 -4.82
C GLU A 24 -9.04 16.58 -6.12
N VAL A 25 -8.16 16.75 -7.13
CA VAL A 25 -8.24 15.97 -8.40
C VAL A 25 -7.52 14.62 -8.37
N ILE A 26 -6.52 14.45 -7.50
CA ILE A 26 -5.81 13.16 -7.37
C ILE A 26 -6.52 12.21 -6.40
N PHE A 27 -7.35 12.72 -5.48
CA PHE A 27 -8.09 11.89 -4.53
C PHE A 27 -9.19 11.04 -5.21
N MET A 28 -9.70 11.45 -6.37
CA MET A 28 -10.61 10.62 -7.19
C MET A 28 -9.91 9.46 -7.94
N PHE A 29 -8.57 9.53 -8.14
CA PHE A 29 -7.82 8.50 -8.87
C PHE A 29 -7.18 7.42 -7.98
N LEU A 30 -7.06 7.64 -6.66
CA LEU A 30 -6.41 6.69 -5.74
C LEU A 30 -7.31 6.12 -4.64
N ASN A 31 -8.56 6.57 -4.54
CA ASN A 31 -9.60 5.94 -3.73
C ASN A 31 -10.80 5.54 -4.60
N GLN A 32 -10.57 4.64 -5.54
CA GLN A 32 -11.63 3.79 -6.05
C GLN A 32 -11.52 2.43 -5.38
N ASP A 33 -12.10 2.33 -4.19
CA ASP A 33 -12.77 1.11 -3.77
C ASP A 33 -14.00 0.89 -4.68
N PHE A 34 -13.78 0.63 -5.98
CA PHE A 34 -14.72 -0.16 -6.76
C PHE A 34 -14.53 -1.62 -6.36
N ALA A 35 -14.90 -1.93 -5.12
CA ALA A 35 -15.41 -3.24 -4.74
C ALA A 35 -16.80 -3.43 -5.39
N GLY A 36 -16.86 -3.25 -6.71
CA GLY A 36 -17.95 -3.62 -7.58
C GLY A 36 -17.55 -4.93 -8.24
N LYS A 37 -18.24 -5.98 -7.82
CA LYS A 37 -18.33 -7.32 -8.40
C LYS A 37 -18.09 -7.30 -9.93
N TYR A 38 -16.87 -7.58 -10.37
CA TYR A 38 -16.65 -8.15 -11.69
C TYR A 38 -16.53 -9.64 -11.50
N ASP A 39 -17.59 -10.30 -11.91
CA ASP A 39 -17.87 -11.70 -11.70
C ASP A 39 -16.75 -12.55 -12.31
N LYS A 40 -15.99 -13.17 -11.42
CA LYS A 40 -15.38 -14.52 -11.38
C LYS A 40 -15.34 -15.38 -12.66
N ASN A 41 -16.25 -15.22 -13.62
CA ASN A 41 -16.32 -15.97 -14.87
C ASN A 41 -16.62 -15.07 -16.08
N PHE A 42 -15.72 -14.14 -16.38
CA PHE A 42 -15.65 -13.48 -17.69
C PHE A 42 -14.75 -14.30 -18.63
N ILE A 43 -15.12 -15.58 -18.81
CA ILE A 43 -14.39 -16.60 -19.56
C ILE A 43 -14.63 -16.33 -21.06
N GLY A 44 -13.98 -15.31 -21.62
CA GLY A 44 -14.02 -15.05 -23.06
C GLY A 44 -13.58 -13.66 -23.52
N ILE A 45 -13.47 -12.67 -22.63
CA ILE A 45 -13.30 -11.26 -23.06
C ILE A 45 -11.96 -10.66 -22.60
N ILE A 46 -11.28 -11.27 -21.62
CA ILE A 46 -9.93 -10.84 -21.23
C ILE A 46 -8.94 -11.97 -21.52
N GLU A 47 -7.93 -11.63 -22.29
CA GLU A 47 -6.82 -12.51 -22.64
C GLU A 47 -6.09 -12.98 -21.35
N PRO A 48 -5.76 -14.29 -21.23
CA PRO A 48 -5.25 -14.87 -20.00
C PRO A 48 -3.91 -14.28 -19.53
N SER A 49 -3.03 -13.86 -20.44
CA SER A 49 -1.75 -13.22 -20.08
C SER A 49 -1.96 -11.83 -19.45
N LEU A 50 -2.90 -11.03 -19.96
CA LEU A 50 -3.26 -9.73 -19.39
C LEU A 50 -3.87 -9.88 -18.00
N ARG A 51 -4.68 -10.92 -17.80
CA ARG A 51 -5.22 -11.26 -16.46
C ARG A 51 -4.10 -11.57 -15.47
N GLN A 52 -3.11 -12.37 -15.86
CA GLN A 52 -1.97 -12.70 -15.01
C GLN A 52 -1.12 -11.47 -14.69
N LEU A 53 -0.92 -10.58 -15.66
CA LEU A 53 -0.22 -9.31 -15.47
C LEU A 53 -0.93 -8.45 -14.41
N ALA A 54 -2.25 -8.29 -14.53
CA ALA A 54 -3.05 -7.55 -13.56
C ALA A 54 -3.01 -8.18 -12.16
N GLN A 55 -3.10 -9.51 -12.06
CA GLN A 55 -3.02 -10.24 -10.79
C GLN A 55 -1.67 -10.02 -10.09
N LYS A 56 -0.57 -10.05 -10.85
CA LYS A 56 0.78 -9.80 -10.33
C LYS A 56 0.90 -8.43 -9.68
N TYR A 57 0.25 -7.39 -10.21
CA TYR A 57 0.31 -6.04 -9.63
C TYR A 57 -0.70 -5.80 -8.51
N ASN A 58 -1.91 -6.36 -8.61
CA ASN A 58 -3.01 -5.97 -7.73
C ASN A 58 -3.36 -6.99 -6.63
N CYS A 59 -3.23 -8.28 -6.94
CA CYS A 59 -3.71 -9.39 -6.10
C CYS A 59 -2.58 -10.06 -5.34
N ASP A 60 -1.46 -10.36 -6.01
CA ASP A 60 -0.33 -11.10 -5.44
C ASP A 60 0.55 -10.17 -4.60
N LYS A 61 0.07 -9.90 -3.39
CA LYS A 61 0.70 -9.01 -2.42
C LYS A 61 0.57 -9.60 -1.01
N GLN A 62 1.56 -9.29 -0.18
CA GLN A 62 1.48 -9.50 1.26
C GLN A 62 1.04 -8.20 1.94
N ILE A 63 0.40 -8.34 3.09
CA ILE A 63 -0.07 -7.24 3.92
C ILE A 63 0.50 -7.44 5.32
N CYS A 64 1.08 -6.40 5.90
CA CYS A 64 1.51 -6.45 7.30
C CYS A 64 0.29 -6.31 8.23
N ARG A 65 0.20 -7.11 9.29
CA ARG A 65 -0.94 -7.05 10.24
C ARG A 65 -0.96 -5.78 11.07
N LYS A 66 0.22 -5.22 11.40
CA LYS A 66 0.33 -4.03 12.26
C LYS A 66 0.08 -2.73 11.49
N CYS A 67 0.64 -2.62 10.27
CA CYS A 67 0.61 -1.37 9.52
C CYS A 67 -0.25 -1.38 8.25
N TYR A 68 -0.82 -2.53 7.89
CA TYR A 68 -1.63 -2.74 6.69
C TYR A 68 -0.96 -2.32 5.37
N ALA A 69 0.38 -2.20 5.36
CA ALA A 69 1.13 -1.84 4.17
C ALA A 69 1.09 -2.98 3.14
N ARG A 70 0.96 -2.62 1.85
CA ARG A 70 1.15 -3.52 0.71
C ARG A 70 2.62 -3.81 0.50
N LEU A 71 2.98 -5.09 0.51
CA LEU A 71 4.34 -5.61 0.38
C LEU A 71 4.42 -6.60 -0.79
N PRO A 72 5.63 -6.83 -1.35
CA PRO A 72 5.82 -7.85 -2.38
C PRO A 72 5.54 -9.25 -1.79
N PRO A 73 5.15 -10.24 -2.61
CA PRO A 73 4.72 -11.55 -2.13
C PRO A 73 5.84 -12.41 -1.50
N ARG A 74 7.11 -12.04 -1.69
CA ARG A 74 8.29 -12.73 -1.15
C ARG A 74 8.95 -11.98 0.02
N ALA A 75 8.30 -10.96 0.58
CA ALA A 75 8.87 -10.25 1.73
C ALA A 75 8.77 -11.11 3.00
N SER A 76 9.85 -11.15 3.77
CA SER A 76 9.85 -11.70 5.14
C SER A 76 9.52 -10.61 6.17
N ASN A 77 10.00 -9.38 5.94
CA ASN A 77 9.91 -8.28 6.89
C ASN A 77 9.17 -7.08 6.28
N CYS A 78 8.46 -6.31 7.10
CA CYS A 78 7.79 -5.11 6.62
C CYS A 78 8.78 -3.97 6.33
N ARG A 79 8.59 -3.24 5.20
CA ARG A 79 9.41 -2.06 4.83
C ARG A 79 9.19 -0.85 5.76
N LYS A 80 8.08 -0.77 6.50
CA LYS A 80 7.72 0.45 7.24
C LYS A 80 8.33 0.46 8.64
N LYS A 81 9.04 1.55 8.98
CA LYS A 81 9.60 1.79 10.32
C LYS A 81 8.54 1.86 11.42
N LYS A 82 7.32 2.33 11.10
CA LYS A 82 6.22 2.49 12.07
C LYS A 82 5.77 1.19 12.75
N CYS A 83 5.95 0.04 12.10
CA CYS A 83 5.67 -1.27 12.69
C CYS A 83 6.94 -2.01 13.18
N GLY A 84 8.07 -1.30 13.26
CA GLY A 84 9.35 -1.86 13.72
C GLY A 84 9.88 -2.98 12.82
N HIS A 85 9.62 -2.91 11.49
CA HIS A 85 10.01 -3.96 10.55
C HIS A 85 9.48 -5.36 10.89
N SER A 86 8.31 -5.44 11.55
CA SER A 86 7.71 -6.71 11.96
C SER A 86 7.57 -7.74 10.84
N ASN A 87 7.75 -9.01 11.21
CA ASN A 87 7.64 -10.18 10.31
C ASN A 87 6.23 -10.79 10.31
N ASP A 88 5.29 -10.17 11.03
CA ASP A 88 3.89 -10.60 11.07
C ASP A 88 3.15 -10.13 9.82
N LEU A 89 3.28 -10.95 8.77
CA LEU A 89 2.74 -10.74 7.43
C LEU A 89 1.62 -11.74 7.14
N ARG A 90 0.64 -11.31 6.36
CA ARG A 90 -0.43 -12.16 5.82
C ARG A 90 -0.55 -11.98 4.31
N ILE A 91 -1.03 -13.00 3.62
CA ILE A 91 -1.34 -12.91 2.20
C ILE A 91 -2.61 -12.06 2.02
N LYS A 92 -2.66 -11.22 0.97
CA LYS A 92 -3.88 -10.48 0.60
C LYS A 92 -4.98 -11.48 0.26
N LYS A 93 -6.20 -11.22 0.73
CA LYS A 93 -7.34 -12.10 0.44
C LYS A 93 -7.57 -12.13 -1.07
N LYS A 94 -7.65 -13.33 -1.64
CA LYS A 94 -7.98 -13.52 -3.05
C LYS A 94 -9.45 -13.21 -3.27
N LEU A 95 -9.76 -12.59 -4.41
CA LEU A 95 -11.13 -12.41 -4.86
C LEU A 95 -11.69 -13.80 -5.21
N LYS A 96 -12.75 -14.21 -4.52
CA LYS A 96 -13.51 -15.42 -4.82
C LYS A 96 -14.49 -15.15 -5.93
#